data_AF-A0A351UGX8-F1
#
_entry.id   AF-A0A351UGX8-F1
#
_cell.length_a   1.000
_cell.length_b   1.000
_cell.length_c   1.000
_cell.angle_alpha   90.00
_cell.angle_beta   90.00
_cell.angle_gamma   90.00
#
_symmetry.space_group_name_H-M   'P 1'
#
loop_
_entity.id
_entity.type
_entity.pdbx_description
1 polymer ?
#
loop_
_entity_poly.entity_id
_entity_poly.type
_entity_poly.pdbx_seq_one_letter_code
_entity_poly.pdbx_strand_id
1 'polypeptide(L)'
;MTMESILPFAYIIIFPGFLFLAVYGLFLQWFDRKLCAVMQNRVGPPWFQPFADFTKLLAKEIIVPDAADSAMFRSLPFFAIAAVMTALISIPVGRSALFSFQGDMVAVIYLL
;
A
#
# COMPACT_ATOMS: atom_id res chain seq x y z
N MET A 1 5.15 -3.30 29.14
CA MET A 1 5.59 -3.52 27.74
C MET A 1 7.00 -2.92 27.64
N THR A 2 8.02 -3.76 27.50
CA THR A 2 9.43 -3.36 27.49
C THR A 2 9.76 -2.51 26.26
N MET A 3 10.67 -1.54 26.37
CA MET A 3 11.10 -0.66 25.26
C MET A 3 11.57 -1.45 24.02
N GLU A 4 12.14 -2.64 24.24
CA GLU A 4 12.50 -3.65 23.23
C GLU A 4 11.33 -4.06 22.31
N SER A 5 10.09 -4.08 22.82
CA SER A 5 8.91 -4.48 22.06
C SER A 5 8.22 -3.32 21.34
N ILE A 6 8.50 -2.07 21.75
CA ILE A 6 7.83 -0.88 21.22
C ILE A 6 8.47 -0.46 19.90
N LEU A 7 9.78 -0.57 19.79
CA LEU A 7 10.56 -0.21 18.60
C LEU A 7 10.14 -1.00 17.34
N PRO A 8 10.08 -2.35 17.33
CA PRO A 8 9.68 -3.10 16.13
C PRO A 8 8.24 -2.82 15.70
N PHE A 9 7.32 -2.64 16.65
CA PHE A 9 5.95 -2.23 16.35
C PHE A 9 5.90 -0.82 15.73
N ALA A 10 6.72 0.12 16.20
CA ALA A 10 6.83 1.44 15.61
C ALA A 10 7.39 1.38 14.18
N TYR A 11 8.37 0.53 13.89
CA TYR A 11 8.91 0.33 12.54
C TYR A 11 7.86 -0.22 11.56
N ILE A 12 7.03 -1.17 11.99
CA ILE A 12 5.94 -1.75 11.17
C ILE A 12 4.82 -0.75 10.89
N ILE A 13 4.58 0.21 11.79
CA ILE A 13 3.49 1.18 11.64
C ILE A 13 3.96 2.44 10.91
N ILE A 14 5.13 2.97 11.26
CA ILE A 14 5.56 4.33 10.88
C ILE A 14 6.49 4.31 9.66
N PHE A 15 7.69 3.73 9.79
CA PHE A 15 8.68 3.68 8.70
C PHE A 15 9.56 2.44 8.88
N PRO A 16 9.75 1.58 7.85
CA PRO A 16 9.21 1.65 6.48
C PRO A 16 7.74 1.20 6.34
N GLY A 17 7.04 1.03 7.47
CA GLY A 17 5.72 0.43 7.63
C GLY A 17 4.50 1.01 6.87
N PHE A 18 3.30 0.67 7.37
CA PHE A 18 2.02 0.95 6.71
C PHE A 18 1.79 2.44 6.42
N LEU A 19 2.05 3.32 7.39
CA LEU A 19 1.79 4.75 7.24
C LEU A 19 2.69 5.36 6.17
N PHE A 20 3.98 5.00 6.17
CA PHE A 20 4.91 5.42 5.13
C PHE A 20 4.44 4.97 3.74
N LEU A 21 4.09 3.69 3.57
CA LEU A 21 3.57 3.18 2.29
C LEU A 21 2.28 3.86 1.85
N ALA A 22 1.34 4.10 2.76
CA ALA A 22 0.08 4.76 2.43
C ALA A 22 0.32 6.19 1.92
N VAL A 23 1.15 6.96 2.63
CA VAL A 23 1.50 8.34 2.21
C VAL A 23 2.32 8.33 0.93
N TYR A 24 3.30 7.44 0.82
CA TYR A 24 4.16 7.32 -0.35
C TYR A 24 3.38 6.86 -1.58
N GLY A 25 2.44 5.93 -1.43
CA GLY A 25 1.55 5.48 -2.50
C GLY A 25 0.65 6.60 -3.03
N LEU A 26 0.04 7.39 -2.13
CA LEU A 26 -0.74 8.57 -2.53
C LEU A 26 0.14 9.61 -3.25
N PHE A 27 1.37 9.82 -2.78
CA PHE A 27 2.33 10.71 -3.43
C PHE A 27 2.73 10.21 -4.82
N LEU A 28 3.06 8.92 -4.97
CA LEU A 28 3.39 8.31 -6.25
C LEU A 28 2.21 8.39 -7.23
N GLN A 29 0.99 8.17 -6.77
CA GLN A 29 -0.21 8.32 -7.60
C GLN A 29 -0.39 9.77 -8.09
N TRP A 30 -0.11 10.76 -7.25
CA TRP A 30 -0.10 12.16 -7.69
C TRP A 30 1.02 12.43 -8.69
N PHE A 31 2.23 11.97 -8.40
CA PHE A 31 3.41 12.17 -9.22
C PHE A 31 3.22 11.58 -10.63
N ASP A 32 2.74 10.34 -10.72
CA ASP A 32 2.45 9.66 -11.98
C ASP A 32 1.42 10.44 -12.82
N ARG A 33 0.32 10.91 -12.21
CA ARG A 33 -0.67 11.74 -12.90
C ARG A 33 -0.11 13.08 -13.35
N LYS A 34 0.82 13.67 -12.58
CA LYS A 34 1.49 14.91 -12.95
C LYS A 34 2.44 14.70 -14.12
N LEU A 35 3.23 13.62 -14.09
CA LEU A 35 4.15 13.23 -15.15
C LEU A 35 3.39 12.97 -16.46
N CYS A 36 2.34 12.16 -16.41
CA CYS A 36 1.49 11.88 -17.57
C CYS A 36 0.86 13.16 -18.16
N ALA A 37 0.49 14.13 -17.32
CA ALA A 37 -0.06 15.40 -17.79
C ALA A 37 0.96 16.25 -18.53
N VAL A 38 2.19 16.34 -18.01
CA VAL A 38 3.30 17.05 -18.66
C VAL A 38 3.63 16.41 -20.02
N MET A 39 3.69 15.07 -20.08
CA MET A 39 3.92 14.33 -21.34
C MET A 39 2.83 14.58 -22.37
N GLN A 40 1.59 14.83 -21.92
CA GLN A 40 0.43 15.11 -22.76
C GLN A 40 0.21 16.62 -22.98
N ASN A 41 1.14 17.48 -22.59
CA ASN A 41 1.05 18.93 -22.69
C ASN A 41 -0.24 19.53 -22.09
N ARG A 42 -0.66 18.98 -20.94
CA ARG A 42 -1.80 19.47 -20.15
C ARG A 42 -1.41 19.73 -18.70
N VAL A 43 -2.20 20.54 -18.00
CA VAL A 43 -1.96 20.80 -16.57
C VAL A 43 -2.47 19.62 -15.74
N GLY A 44 -1.55 18.97 -15.02
CA GLY A 44 -1.89 17.86 -14.13
C GLY A 44 -2.54 18.29 -12.81
N PRO A 45 -3.10 17.32 -12.05
CA PRO A 45 -3.95 17.58 -10.89
C PRO A 45 -3.22 18.24 -9.70
N PRO A 46 -3.98 18.86 -8.76
CA PRO A 46 -3.42 19.40 -7.51
C PRO A 46 -2.93 18.28 -6.56
N TRP A 47 -2.07 18.64 -5.62
CA TRP A 47 -1.38 17.70 -4.71
C TRP A 47 -2.32 16.95 -3.75
N PHE A 48 -3.43 17.55 -3.36
CA PHE A 48 -4.43 16.92 -2.48
C PHE A 48 -5.43 16.02 -3.23
N GLN A 49 -5.34 15.95 -4.57
CA GLN A 49 -6.29 15.18 -5.39
C GLN A 49 -6.34 13.69 -5.03
N PRO A 50 -5.22 12.95 -4.85
CA PRO A 50 -5.30 11.53 -4.51
C PRO A 50 -5.99 11.28 -3.17
N PHE A 51 -5.81 12.18 -2.20
CA PHE A 51 -6.49 12.08 -0.91
C PHE A 51 -8.01 12.32 -1.06
N ALA A 52 -8.41 13.30 -1.89
CA ALA A 52 -9.82 13.52 -2.20
C ALA A 52 -10.44 12.33 -2.96
N ASP A 53 -9.69 11.73 -3.90
CA ASP A 53 -10.15 10.55 -4.64
C ASP A 53 -10.29 9.33 -3.71
N PHE A 54 -9.35 9.13 -2.78
CA PHE A 54 -9.44 8.08 -1.77
C PHE A 54 -10.67 8.22 -0.87
N THR A 55 -10.89 9.42 -0.30
CA THR A 55 -12.06 9.67 0.57
C THR A 55 -13.38 9.54 -0.21
N LYS A 56 -13.41 9.99 -1.47
CA LYS A 56 -14.55 9.80 -2.37
C LYS A 56 -14.87 8.32 -2.60
N LEU A 57 -13.85 7.47 -2.77
CA LEU A 57 -14.04 6.03 -2.98
C LEU A 57 -14.51 5.32 -1.71
N LEU A 58 -14.01 5.72 -0.52
CA LEU A 58 -14.50 5.18 0.75
C LEU A 58 -15.97 5.49 1.01
N ALA A 59 -16.45 6.65 0.55
CA ALA A 59 -17.85 7.04 0.66
C ALA A 59 -18.75 6.37 -0.40
N LYS A 60 -18.18 5.63 -1.35
CA LYS A 60 -18.94 5.03 -2.45
C LYS A 60 -19.57 3.71 -2.02
N GLU A 61 -20.80 3.49 -2.49
CA GLU A 61 -21.49 2.21 -2.29
C GLU A 61 -20.76 1.06 -2.99
N ILE A 62 -20.68 -0.07 -2.30
CA ILE A 62 -20.05 -1.29 -2.82
C ILE A 62 -21.12 -2.10 -3.57
N ILE A 63 -20.98 -2.20 -4.89
CA ILE A 63 -21.87 -3.00 -5.75
C ILE A 63 -21.22 -4.37 -5.94
N VAL A 64 -21.83 -5.41 -5.38
CA VAL A 64 -21.38 -6.80 -5.56
C VAL A 64 -22.17 -7.42 -6.72
N PRO A 65 -21.51 -7.99 -7.75
CA PRO A 65 -22.21 -8.63 -8.86
C PRO A 65 -22.99 -9.88 -8.42
N ASP A 66 -24.17 -10.12 -8.99
CA ASP A 66 -25.03 -11.27 -8.64
C ASP A 66 -24.36 -12.63 -8.92
N ALA A 67 -23.45 -12.69 -9.90
CA ALA A 67 -22.70 -13.89 -10.24
C ALA A 67 -21.45 -14.13 -9.37
N ALA A 68 -21.12 -13.21 -8.45
CA ALA A 68 -19.93 -13.30 -7.62
C ALA A 68 -20.23 -13.88 -6.23
N ASP A 69 -19.30 -14.67 -5.69
CA ASP A 69 -19.37 -15.07 -4.28
C ASP A 69 -19.16 -13.83 -3.38
N SER A 70 -20.18 -13.49 -2.61
CA SER A 70 -20.21 -12.27 -1.81
C SER A 70 -19.18 -12.24 -0.68
N ALA A 71 -18.84 -13.39 -0.10
CA ALA A 71 -17.86 -13.49 0.97
C ALA A 71 -16.45 -13.32 0.41
N MET A 72 -16.15 -14.01 -0.68
CA MET A 72 -14.86 -13.92 -1.36
C MET A 72 -14.63 -12.49 -1.85
N PHE A 73 -15.60 -11.89 -2.56
CA PHE A 73 -15.49 -10.52 -3.10
C PHE A 73 -15.16 -9.48 -2.02
N ARG A 74 -15.80 -9.57 -0.85
CA ARG A 74 -15.55 -8.64 0.27
C ARG A 74 -14.23 -8.91 1.00
N SER A 75 -13.77 -10.16 1.02
CA SER A 75 -12.53 -10.55 1.72
C SER A 75 -11.27 -10.23 0.91
N LEU A 76 -11.35 -10.26 -0.43
CA LEU A 76 -10.21 -10.07 -1.33
C LEU A 76 -9.39 -8.80 -1.07
N PRO A 77 -9.98 -7.61 -0.85
CA PRO A 77 -9.20 -6.40 -0.54
C PRO A 77 -8.33 -6.56 0.71
N PHE A 78 -8.80 -7.29 1.73
CA PHE A 78 -8.02 -7.54 2.94
C PHE A 78 -6.84 -8.47 2.67
N PHE A 79 -7.03 -9.50 1.84
CA PHE A 79 -5.94 -10.37 1.40
C PHE A 79 -4.88 -9.62 0.59
N ALA A 80 -5.31 -8.71 -0.30
CA ALA A 80 -4.39 -7.88 -1.08
C ALA A 80 -3.52 -6.99 -0.16
N ILE A 81 -4.13 -6.34 0.83
CA ILE A 81 -3.39 -5.53 1.81
C ILE A 81 -2.44 -6.42 2.63
N ALA A 82 -2.90 -7.59 3.08
CA ALA A 82 -2.07 -8.52 3.84
C ALA A 82 -0.85 -8.97 3.03
N ALA A 83 -1.02 -9.32 1.75
CA ALA A 83 0.06 -9.74 0.87
C ALA A 83 1.13 -8.65 0.70
N VAL A 84 0.71 -7.41 0.41
CA VAL A 84 1.62 -6.26 0.28
C VAL A 84 2.37 -5.97 1.59
N MET A 85 1.67 -6.08 2.73
CA MET A 85 2.30 -5.89 4.05
C MET A 85 3.32 -6.99 4.36
N THR A 86 3.04 -8.24 4.00
CA THR A 86 3.99 -9.35 4.14
C THR A 86 5.22 -9.16 3.26
N ALA A 87 5.03 -8.72 2.00
CA ALA A 87 6.13 -8.40 1.11
C ALA A 87 7.04 -7.30 1.68
N LEU A 88 6.45 -6.23 2.24
CA LEU A 88 7.20 -5.12 2.83
C LEU A 88 8.14 -5.53 3.97
N ILE A 89 7.67 -6.39 4.88
CA ILE A 89 8.48 -6.85 6.03
C ILE A 89 9.74 -7.59 5.56
N SER A 90 9.65 -8.23 4.40
CA SER A 90 10.72 -9.00 3.77
C SER A 90 11.67 -8.14 2.94
N ILE A 91 11.27 -6.92 2.54
CA ILE A 91 12.12 -6.02 1.75
C ILE A 91 13.08 -5.26 2.69
N PRO A 92 14.40 -5.28 2.43
CA PRO A 92 15.36 -4.55 3.24
C PRO A 92 15.33 -3.05 2.91
N VAL A 93 14.55 -2.27 3.66
CA VAL A 93 14.59 -0.80 3.59
C VAL A 93 15.61 -0.28 4.60
N GLY A 94 16.85 -0.04 4.14
CA GLY A 94 17.94 0.47 4.97
C GLY A 94 19.02 -0.59 5.23
N ARG A 95 19.26 -0.94 6.51
CA ARG A 95 20.35 -1.86 6.90
C ARG A 95 19.99 -3.35 6.88
N SER A 96 18.74 -3.70 7.16
CA SER A 96 18.27 -5.08 7.22
C SER A 96 16.75 -5.15 7.06
N ALA A 97 16.25 -6.25 6.50
CA ALA A 97 14.83 -6.56 6.55
C ALA A 97 14.38 -6.83 8.00
N LEU A 98 13.12 -6.54 8.31
CA LEU A 98 12.55 -6.81 9.63
C LEU A 98 12.41 -8.32 9.89
N PHE A 99 12.16 -9.07 8.81
CA PHE A 99 12.17 -10.53 8.80
C PHE A 99 12.88 -10.98 7.53
N SER A 100 13.87 -11.86 7.65
CA SER A 100 14.58 -12.44 6.51
C SER A 100 14.69 -13.95 6.69
N PHE A 101 14.48 -14.67 5.59
CA PHE A 101 14.62 -16.11 5.50
C PHE A 101 15.13 -16.49 4.11
N GLN A 102 15.62 -17.73 3.96
CA GLN A 102 16.16 -18.19 2.69
C GLN A 102 15.04 -18.30 1.64
N GLY A 103 15.05 -17.41 0.64
CA GLY A 103 14.03 -17.32 -0.41
C GLY A 103 13.03 -16.16 -0.24
N ASP A 104 13.28 -15.23 0.68
CA ASP A 104 12.49 -14.01 0.87
C ASP A 104 12.22 -13.25 -0.44
N MET A 105 13.22 -13.10 -1.31
CA MET A 105 13.07 -12.43 -2.61
C MET A 105 12.07 -13.12 -3.54
N VAL A 106 12.00 -14.46 -3.50
CA VAL A 106 11.02 -15.21 -4.28
C VAL A 106 9.62 -14.93 -3.73
N ALA A 107 9.44 -14.99 -2.41
CA ALA A 107 8.16 -14.68 -1.79
C ALA A 107 7.70 -13.24 -2.10
N VAL A 108 8.60 -12.27 -2.09
CA VAL A 108 8.30 -10.87 -2.45
C VAL A 108 7.79 -10.78 -3.89
N ILE A 109 8.44 -11.44 -4.85
CA ILE A 109 8.01 -11.42 -6.27
C ILE A 109 6.66 -12.11 -6.48
N TYR A 110 6.33 -13.14 -5.69
CA TYR A 110 5.04 -13.82 -5.79
C TYR A 110 3.88 -13.08 -5.12
N LEU A 111 4.18 -12.20 -4.15
CA LEU A 111 3.17 -11.45 -3.40
C LEU A 111 2.86 -10.06 -4.01
N LEU A 112 3.73 -9.55 -4.90
CA LEU A 112 3.59 -8.27 -5.61
C LEU A 112 3.20 -8.48 -7.07
#